data_AF-A0A3D0R014-F1
#
_entry.id   AF-A0A3D0R014-F1
#
_cell.length_a   1.000
_cell.length_b   1.000
_cell.length_c   1.000
_cell.angle_alpha   90.00
_cell.angle_beta   90.00
_cell.angle_gamma   90.00
#
_symmetry.space_group_name_H-M   'P 1'
#
loop_
_entity.id
_entity.type
_entity.pdbx_description
1 polymer ?
#
loop_
_entity_poly.entity_id
_entity_poly.type
_entity_poly.pdbx_seq_one_letter_code
_entity_poly.pdbx_strand_id
1 'polypeptide(L)'
;LHGRLTDAGLAAVRPDAAVVSVRAPSPEAALRWAADCRTAGLLAGCFRPPSVPDGVSRLRLTARADLTDEQISWAVGVILSAAPPG
;
A
#
# COMPACT_ATOMS: atom_id res chain seq x y z
N LEU A 1 -9.27 -3.84 5.12
CA LEU A 1 -8.12 -3.39 4.32
C LEU A 1 -7.27 -4.56 3.81
N HIS A 2 -6.59 -5.33 4.67
CA HIS A 2 -5.74 -6.46 4.27
C HIS A 2 -6.45 -7.46 3.33
N GLY A 3 -7.61 -8.01 3.74
CA GLY A 3 -8.38 -8.95 2.91
C GLY A 3 -8.71 -8.40 1.51
N ARG A 4 -9.26 -7.17 1.42
CA ARG A 4 -9.59 -6.53 0.13
C ARG A 4 -8.38 -6.39 -0.81
N LEU A 5 -7.18 -6.16 -0.27
CA LEU A 5 -5.96 -6.05 -1.09
C LEU A 5 -5.49 -7.42 -1.56
N THR A 6 -5.53 -8.44 -0.69
CA THR A 6 -5.16 -9.81 -1.08
C THR A 6 -6.15 -10.41 -2.07
N ASP A 7 -7.44 -10.14 -1.90
CA ASP A 7 -8.51 -10.59 -2.81
C ASP A 7 -8.35 -9.97 -4.21
N ALA A 8 -7.75 -8.77 -4.29
CA ALA A 8 -7.43 -8.09 -5.54
C ALA A 8 -6.08 -8.52 -6.15
N GLY A 9 -5.44 -9.57 -5.62
CA GLY A 9 -4.20 -10.14 -6.16
C GLY A 9 -2.92 -9.47 -5.67
N LEU A 10 -2.99 -8.51 -4.75
CA LEU A 10 -1.81 -7.88 -4.18
C LEU A 10 -1.20 -8.73 -3.05
N ALA A 11 0.13 -8.85 -3.06
CA ALA A 11 0.87 -9.47 -1.98
C ALA A 11 0.92 -8.54 -0.76
N ALA A 12 0.03 -8.78 0.21
CA ALA A 12 -0.04 -8.03 1.47
C ALA A 12 0.16 -8.94 2.69
N VAL A 13 0.99 -8.49 3.63
CA VAL A 13 1.24 -9.21 4.90
C VAL A 13 0.13 -8.90 5.89
N ARG A 14 -0.29 -9.92 6.67
CA ARG A 14 -1.32 -9.76 7.69
C ARG A 14 -0.82 -8.79 8.77
N PRO A 15 -1.59 -7.75 9.11
CA PRO A 15 -1.22 -6.78 10.15
C PRO A 15 -1.15 -7.41 11.56
N ASP A 16 -0.09 -7.11 12.32
CA ASP A 16 -0.07 -7.26 13.79
C ASP A 16 -0.64 -6.03 14.53
N ALA A 17 -0.85 -4.93 13.80
CA ALA A 17 -1.37 -3.65 14.28
C ALA A 17 -2.19 -2.97 13.17
N ALA A 18 -2.53 -1.68 13.30
CA ALA A 18 -3.26 -0.90 12.29
C ALA A 18 -2.52 -0.68 10.93
N VAL A 19 -1.56 -1.53 10.57
CA VAL A 19 -0.61 -1.33 9.48
C VAL A 19 -0.65 -2.46 8.46
N VAL A 20 -0.99 -2.17 7.21
CA VAL A 20 -0.90 -3.12 6.10
C VAL A 20 0.28 -2.76 5.20
N SER A 21 1.14 -3.74 4.92
CA SER A 21 2.27 -3.58 3.99
C SER A 21 1.99 -4.31 2.68
N VAL A 22 2.10 -3.58 1.56
CA VAL A 22 1.88 -4.10 0.20
C VAL A 22 3.19 -4.09 -0.55
N ARG A 23 3.64 -5.25 -1.02
CA ARG A 23 4.93 -5.38 -1.71
C ARG A 23 4.90 -4.68 -3.06
N ALA A 24 5.98 -3.98 -3.38
CA ALA A 24 6.21 -3.38 -4.69
C ALA A 24 7.29 -4.18 -5.44
N PRO A 25 7.24 -4.22 -6.78
CA PRO A 25 8.18 -5.02 -7.58
C PRO A 25 9.61 -4.46 -7.57
N SER A 26 9.79 -3.15 -7.36
CA SER A 26 11.11 -2.52 -7.24
C SER A 26 11.07 -1.27 -6.34
N PRO A 27 12.23 -0.74 -5.89
CA PRO A 27 12.32 0.52 -5.17
C PRO A 27 11.75 1.73 -5.95
N GLU A 28 11.98 1.78 -7.26
CA GLU A 28 11.51 2.85 -8.13
C GLU A 28 10.00 2.75 -8.34
N ALA A 29 9.49 1.52 -8.51
CA ALA A 29 8.06 1.27 -8.61
C ALA A 29 7.34 1.65 -7.31
N ALA A 30 7.92 1.34 -6.15
CA ALA A 30 7.36 1.74 -4.85
C ALA A 30 7.26 3.26 -4.71
N LEU A 31 8.29 3.99 -5.16
CA LEU A 31 8.31 5.45 -5.08
C LEU A 31 7.26 6.08 -5.99
N ARG A 32 7.18 5.62 -7.25
CA ARG A 32 6.17 6.10 -8.20
C ARG A 32 4.76 5.79 -7.72
N TRP A 33 4.52 4.56 -7.27
CA TRP A 33 3.21 4.16 -6.76
C TRP A 33 2.73 5.03 -5.58
N ALA A 34 3.63 5.35 -4.63
CA ALA A 34 3.31 6.27 -3.54
C ALA A 34 2.99 7.69 -4.04
N ALA A 35 3.71 8.17 -5.06
CA ALA A 35 3.47 9.49 -5.66
C ALA A 35 2.13 9.56 -6.40
N ASP A 36 1.77 8.50 -7.12
CA ASP A 36 0.50 8.39 -7.85
C ASP A 36 -0.68 8.32 -6.88
N CYS A 37 -0.56 7.53 -5.79
CA CYS A 37 -1.53 7.52 -4.70
C CYS A 37 -1.70 8.92 -4.10
N ARG A 38 -0.60 9.63 -3.85
CA ARG A 38 -0.63 11.00 -3.30
C ARG A 38 -1.33 11.98 -4.24
N THR A 39 -1.12 11.84 -5.55
CA THR A 39 -1.80 12.66 -6.57
C THR A 39 -3.31 12.44 -6.54
N ALA A 40 -3.74 11.20 -6.26
CA ALA A 40 -5.15 10.85 -6.05
C ALA A 40 -5.69 11.20 -4.65
N GLY A 41 -4.87 11.83 -3.78
CA GLY A 41 -5.27 12.25 -2.44
C GLY A 41 -5.05 11.22 -1.32
N LEU A 42 -4.38 10.09 -1.61
CA LEU A 42 -4.08 9.04 -0.63
C LEU A 42 -2.61 9.06 -0.22
N LEU A 43 -2.35 9.21 1.08
CA LEU A 43 -0.99 9.13 1.63
C LEU A 43 -0.66 7.69 2.03
N ALA A 44 0.40 7.15 1.44
CA ALA A 44 1.00 5.87 1.80
C ALA A 44 2.49 6.05 2.08
N GLY A 45 3.01 5.38 3.12
CA GLY A 45 4.45 5.36 3.37
C GLY A 45 5.16 4.51 2.32
N CYS A 46 6.30 4.98 1.81
CA CYS A 46 7.13 4.22 0.86
C CYS A 46 8.41 3.75 1.57
N PHE A 47 8.61 2.44 1.67
CA PHE A 47 9.75 1.83 2.35
C PHE A 47 10.57 1.02 1.34
N ARG A 48 11.88 1.29 1.28
CA ARG A 48 12.78 0.85 0.22
C ARG A 48 14.19 0.61 0.79
N PRO A 49 15.05 -0.22 0.17
CA PRO A 49 16.44 -0.34 0.58
C PRO A 49 17.16 1.02 0.57
N PRO A 50 18.10 1.27 1.50
CA PRO A 50 18.62 0.33 2.50
C PRO A 50 17.80 0.26 3.81
N SER A 51 16.72 1.03 3.96
CA SER A 51 15.97 1.10 5.23
C SER A 51 15.05 -0.09 5.50
N VAL A 52 14.88 -1.00 4.52
CA VAL A 52 14.24 -2.31 4.69
C VAL A 52 15.30 -3.41 4.60
N PRO A 53 15.69 -4.04 5.73
CA PRO A 53 16.78 -5.03 5.75
C PRO A 53 16.54 -6.28 4.92
N ASP A 54 15.27 -6.64 4.66
CA ASP A 54 14.89 -7.77 3.82
C ASP A 54 14.96 -7.47 2.31
N GLY A 55 15.35 -6.26 1.92
CA GLY A 55 15.50 -5.84 0.53
C GLY A 55 14.18 -5.58 -0.21
N VAL A 56 13.03 -5.90 0.37
CA VAL A 56 11.74 -5.85 -0.35
C VAL A 56 11.07 -4.50 -0.16
N SER A 57 10.94 -3.75 -1.25
CA SER A 57 10.25 -2.47 -1.25
C SER A 57 8.73 -2.65 -1.08
N ARG A 58 8.08 -1.72 -0.37
CA ARG A 58 6.64 -1.81 -0.05
C ARG A 58 6.00 -0.45 0.17
N LEU A 59 4.69 -0.39 -0.06
CA LEU A 59 3.84 0.64 0.52
C LEU A 59 3.38 0.21 1.91
N ARG A 60 3.33 1.16 2.84
CA ARG A 60 2.81 0.98 4.20
C ARG A 60 1.58 1.86 4.38
N LEU A 61 0.45 1.22 4.64
CA LEU A 61 -0.84 1.85 4.88
C LEU A 61 -1.15 1.76 6.37
N THR A 62 -1.58 2.87 6.97
CA THR A 62 -2.00 2.91 8.37
C THR A 62 -3.50 3.21 8.42
N ALA A 63 -4.29 2.25 8.86
CA ALA A 63 -5.74 2.40 8.99
C ALA A 63 -6.08 2.96 10.37
N ARG A 64 -6.68 4.16 10.41
CA ARG A 64 -7.19 4.71 11.68
C ARG A 64 -8.48 3.99 12.08
N ALA A 65 -8.76 3.96 13.38
CA ALA A 65 -9.95 3.31 13.92
C ALA A 65 -11.27 4.01 13.52
N ASP A 66 -11.22 5.25 13.07
CA ASP A 66 -12.36 6.06 12.67
C ASP A 66 -12.62 6.05 11.14
N LEU A 67 -11.92 5.21 10.39
CA LEU A 67 -12.17 5.07 8.96
C LEU A 67 -13.47 4.29 8.71
N THR A 68 -14.33 4.83 7.86
CA THR A 68 -15.55 4.13 7.41
C THR A 68 -15.22 3.08 6.35
N ASP A 69 -16.15 2.15 6.13
CA ASP A 69 -16.01 1.14 5.09
C ASP A 69 -15.89 1.73 3.69
N GLU A 70 -16.57 2.84 3.42
CA GLU A 70 -16.48 3.59 2.16
C GLU A 70 -15.09 4.21 1.98
N GLN A 71 -14.52 4.81 3.03
CA GLN A 71 -13.17 5.36 2.99
C GLN A 71 -12.13 4.26 2.75
N ILE A 72 -12.31 3.09 3.36
CA ILE A 72 -11.46 1.92 3.13
C ILE A 72 -11.63 1.42 1.68
N SER A 73 -12.86 1.35 1.15
CA SER A 73 -13.13 0.96 -0.24
C SER A 73 -12.45 1.90 -1.22
N TRP A 74 -12.61 3.21 -1.02
CA TRP A 74 -12.01 4.25 -1.84
C TRP A 74 -10.47 4.14 -1.81
N ALA A 75 -9.89 3.99 -0.62
CA ALA A 75 -8.44 3.86 -0.46
C ALA A 75 -7.90 2.65 -1.23
N VAL A 76 -8.56 1.48 -1.10
CA VAL A 76 -8.20 0.28 -1.85
C VAL A 76 -8.29 0.52 -3.35
N GLY A 77 -9.36 1.18 -3.82
CA GLY A 77 -9.53 1.53 -5.23
C GLY A 77 -8.40 2.39 -5.78
N VAL A 78 -8.00 3.44 -5.04
CA VAL A 78 -6.86 4.29 -5.40
C VAL A 78 -5.57 3.48 -5.49
N ILE A 79 -5.28 2.66 -4.46
CA ILE A 79 -4.08 1.83 -4.41
C ILE A 79 -4.01 0.89 -5.62
N LEU A 80 -5.12 0.23 -5.96
CA LEU A 80 -5.20 -0.69 -7.11
C LEU A 80 -5.04 0.05 -8.44
N SER A 81 -5.70 1.19 -8.60
CA SER A 81 -5.63 1.98 -9.84
C SER A 81 -4.22 2.54 -10.11
N ALA A 82 -3.47 2.83 -9.05
CA ALA A 82 -2.11 3.34 -9.12
C ALA A 82 -1.05 2.23 -9.10
N ALA A 83 -1.45 0.97 -9.00
CA ALA A 83 -0.51 -0.14 -8.84
C ALA A 83 0.42 -0.25 -10.05
N PRO A 84 1.73 -0.45 -9.82
CA PRO A 84 2.66 -0.71 -10.91
C PRO A 84 2.26 -2.02 -11.61
N PRO A 85 2.55 -2.15 -12.93
CA PRO A 85 2.36 -3.41 -13.63
C PRO A 85 3.14 -4.52 -12.92
N GLY A 86 2.47 -5.67 -12.76
CA GLY A 86 3.01 -6.87 -12.13
C GLY A 86 4.00 -7.63 -13.00
#